data_AF-A0A1I5HT85-F1
#
_entry.id   AF-A0A1I5HT85-F1
#
_cell.length_a   1.000
_cell.length_b   1.000
_cell.length_c   1.000
_cell.angle_alpha   90.00
_cell.angle_beta   90.00
_cell.angle_gamma   90.00
#
_symmetry.space_group_name_H-M   'P 1'
#
loop_
_entity.id
_entity.type
_entity.pdbx_description
1 polymer ?
#
loop_
_entity_poly.entity_id
_entity_poly.type
_entity_poly.pdbx_seq_one_letter_code
_entity_poly.pdbx_strand_id
1 'polypeptide(L)'
;MHRPQRFSFGLLVFVGLFCLSFTANASSQHLAAFVNFVKTKNFTQANFYLRQGYLKQEDLDTSQIYFRIAVAHDESDVEVLPQVYHYLNALKTIDLNRQFLCKSSGSNKYEKPCYMVNLLARGQSVDKFQFYAERGLNLNAVFADAIPAPFLIINRLGTNYYSLANINQLTAMGMVFGDELYDPSLMQDSGLNRVVLPLDTGAVTSFHFMDMLTISLGNVDEQHQGVYNRFGMSELQLSRRDELMCSFISHSAQKFAPSFDYLRYLMDMRQSFRAENLRAQPDPHSRIYFRAFPNACVQLVSALARSHPHLETMVSEFAAKGDVETAQWLLTFQQQR
;
A
#
# COMPACT_ATOMS: atom_id res chain seq x y z
N MET A 1 30.88 -38.13 73.26
CA MET A 1 32.05 -37.52 73.93
C MET A 1 33.33 -37.97 73.22
N HIS A 2 33.86 -37.16 72.30
CA HIS A 2 35.27 -37.15 71.93
C HIS A 2 35.58 -35.73 71.41
N ARG A 3 36.47 -35.04 72.13
CA ARG A 3 37.13 -33.76 71.80
C ARG A 3 38.45 -34.09 71.04
N PRO A 4 39.26 -33.10 70.63
CA PRO A 4 39.05 -31.94 69.75
C PRO A 4 40.16 -31.92 68.67
N GLN A 5 40.22 -30.89 67.80
CA GLN A 5 41.48 -30.20 67.49
C GLN A 5 41.24 -28.91 66.68
N ARG A 6 41.82 -27.83 67.18
CA ARG A 6 41.95 -26.50 66.57
C ARG A 6 43.25 -26.45 65.76
N PHE A 7 43.30 -25.59 64.74
CA PHE A 7 44.39 -24.67 64.29
C PHE A 7 44.08 -24.33 62.81
N SER A 8 43.52 -23.16 62.47
CA SER A 8 44.11 -21.81 62.37
C SER A 8 44.91 -21.54 61.08
N PHE A 9 44.39 -20.55 60.34
CA PHE A 9 44.99 -19.61 59.38
C PHE A 9 45.47 -20.10 58.00
N GLY A 10 44.84 -19.52 56.98
CA GLY A 10 45.26 -19.54 55.57
C GLY A 10 44.33 -18.67 54.72
N LEU A 11 44.52 -17.36 54.79
CA LEU A 11 43.89 -16.35 53.94
C LEU A 11 44.34 -16.57 52.49
N LEU A 12 43.44 -16.90 51.57
CA LEU A 12 43.67 -16.78 50.13
C LEU A 12 42.44 -16.18 49.46
N VAL A 13 42.62 -14.92 49.09
CA VAL A 13 41.74 -14.11 48.24
C VAL A 13 41.59 -14.80 46.89
N PHE A 14 40.37 -15.24 46.57
CA PHE A 14 39.95 -15.50 45.19
C PHE A 14 38.85 -14.51 44.82
N VAL A 15 39.27 -13.30 44.47
CA VAL A 15 38.50 -12.43 43.58
C VAL A 15 38.74 -12.96 42.17
N GLY A 16 37.86 -13.87 41.74
CA GLY A 16 37.91 -14.50 40.43
C GLY A 16 36.63 -14.20 39.65
N LEU A 17 36.75 -13.27 38.71
CA LEU A 17 35.89 -13.00 37.55
C LEU A 17 34.58 -13.82 37.46
N PHE A 18 33.47 -13.22 37.89
CA PHE A 18 32.15 -13.43 37.27
C PHE A 18 31.83 -12.19 36.41
N CYS A 19 32.63 -12.01 35.36
CA CYS A 19 32.28 -11.14 34.25
C CYS A 19 32.27 -12.01 33.00
N LEU A 20 31.37 -11.68 32.08
CA LEU A 20 31.14 -12.34 30.78
C LEU A 20 30.05 -13.42 30.83
N SER A 21 28.78 -12.97 30.78
CA SER A 21 27.72 -13.49 29.89
C SER A 21 26.35 -12.83 30.14
N PHE A 22 26.27 -11.50 30.28
CA PHE A 22 24.98 -10.79 30.44
C PHE A 22 24.79 -9.57 29.51
N THR A 23 25.71 -9.29 28.60
CA THR A 23 25.70 -8.03 27.84
C THR A 23 24.70 -8.01 26.67
N ALA A 24 24.38 -9.17 26.07
CA ALA A 24 23.45 -9.21 24.93
C ALA A 24 21.98 -8.99 25.32
N ASN A 25 21.58 -9.39 26.54
CA ASN A 25 20.19 -9.23 27.01
C ASN A 25 19.94 -7.90 27.72
N ALA A 26 20.95 -7.31 28.37
CA ALA A 26 20.79 -6.03 29.05
C ALA A 26 20.63 -4.86 28.06
N SER A 27 21.42 -4.84 26.97
CA SER A 27 21.31 -3.75 25.97
C SER A 27 19.95 -3.74 25.26
N SER A 28 19.39 -4.92 24.97
CA SER A 28 18.06 -5.05 24.36
C SER A 28 16.94 -4.65 25.32
N GLN A 29 17.07 -4.95 26.62
CA GLN A 29 16.12 -4.52 27.65
C GLN A 29 16.16 -3.01 27.89
N HIS A 30 17.36 -2.40 27.95
CA HIS A 30 17.51 -0.95 28.09
C HIS A 30 16.95 -0.20 26.89
N LEU A 31 17.21 -0.67 25.67
CA LEU A 31 16.64 -0.10 24.45
C LEU A 31 15.11 -0.23 24.44
N ALA A 32 14.57 -1.39 24.81
CA ALA A 32 13.12 -1.58 24.88
C ALA A 32 12.46 -0.63 25.90
N ALA A 33 13.06 -0.47 27.08
CA ALA A 33 12.57 0.46 28.09
C ALA A 33 12.64 1.91 27.61
N PHE A 34 13.76 2.33 27.00
CA PHE A 34 13.92 3.64 26.39
C PHE A 34 12.83 3.91 25.35
N VAL A 35 12.61 2.99 24.40
CA VAL A 35 11.57 3.14 23.35
C VAL A 35 10.18 3.25 23.97
N ASN A 36 9.88 2.52 25.05
CA ASN A 36 8.60 2.62 25.73
C ASN A 36 8.38 4.00 26.39
N PHE A 37 9.43 4.57 27.00
CA PHE A 37 9.35 5.92 27.56
C PHE A 37 9.21 6.99 26.47
N VAL A 38 9.92 6.85 25.35
CA VAL A 38 9.76 7.75 24.20
C VAL A 38 8.34 7.67 23.64
N LYS A 39 7.82 6.46 23.43
CA LYS A 39 6.45 6.22 22.94
C LYS A 39 5.39 6.92 23.82
N THR A 40 5.60 6.91 25.13
CA THR A 40 4.68 7.50 26.14
C THR A 40 5.00 8.96 26.49
N LYS A 41 5.88 9.64 25.72
CA LYS A 41 6.32 11.03 25.93
C LYS A 41 7.04 11.30 27.26
N ASN A 42 7.52 10.26 27.94
CA ASN A 42 8.29 10.41 29.17
C ASN A 42 9.78 10.61 28.88
N PHE A 43 10.12 11.73 28.24
CA PHE A 43 11.48 12.03 27.80
C PHE A 43 12.48 12.17 28.95
N THR A 44 12.02 12.52 30.16
CA THR A 44 12.85 12.54 31.37
C THR A 44 13.37 11.13 31.70
N GLN A 45 12.50 10.12 31.69
CA GLN A 45 12.90 8.74 31.93
C GLN A 45 13.67 8.16 30.74
N ALA A 46 13.36 8.55 29.50
CA ALA A 46 14.18 8.18 28.35
C ALA A 46 15.63 8.71 28.48
N ASN A 47 15.78 9.98 28.86
CA ASN A 47 17.08 10.62 29.08
C ASN A 47 17.88 10.01 30.24
N PHE A 48 17.23 9.35 31.21
CA PHE A 48 17.93 8.62 32.26
C PHE A 48 18.85 7.54 31.67
N TYR A 49 18.39 6.77 30.68
CA TYR A 49 19.19 5.71 30.06
C TYR A 49 20.41 6.24 29.30
N LEU A 50 20.29 7.41 28.68
CA LEU A 50 21.39 8.10 28.01
C LEU A 50 22.40 8.67 29.01
N ARG A 51 21.92 9.36 30.06
CA ARG A 51 22.78 10.01 31.07
C ARG A 51 23.58 9.01 31.91
N GLN A 52 23.01 7.84 32.19
CA GLN A 52 23.69 6.78 32.94
C GLN A 52 24.62 5.93 32.06
N GLY A 53 24.68 6.17 30.75
CA GLY A 53 25.51 5.40 29.82
C GLY A 53 25.00 3.99 29.54
N TYR A 54 23.76 3.66 29.92
CA TYR A 54 23.14 2.37 29.56
C TYR A 54 22.85 2.29 28.06
N LEU A 55 22.64 3.44 27.42
CA LEU A 55 22.55 3.60 25.97
C LEU A 55 23.46 4.75 25.56
N LYS A 56 24.11 4.60 24.40
CA LYS A 56 24.87 5.67 23.77
C LYS A 56 24.06 6.29 22.65
N GLN A 57 24.15 7.60 22.48
CA GLN A 57 23.40 8.34 21.47
C GLN A 57 23.78 7.92 20.05
N GLU A 58 25.07 7.63 19.81
CA GLU A 58 25.57 7.17 18.51
C GLU A 58 24.98 5.82 18.07
N ASP A 59 24.71 4.93 19.03
CA ASP A 59 24.19 3.57 18.82
C ASP A 59 22.66 3.56 18.59
N LEU A 60 21.98 4.69 18.80
CA LEU A 60 20.56 4.80 18.53
C LEU A 60 20.29 4.86 17.02
N ASP A 61 19.42 3.97 16.56
CA ASP A 61 18.74 4.10 15.27
C ASP A 61 17.43 4.88 15.49
N THR A 62 17.54 6.21 15.62
CA THR A 62 16.40 7.11 15.84
C THR A 62 15.36 7.01 14.73
N SER A 63 15.80 6.78 13.49
CA SER A 63 14.93 6.54 12.34
C SER A 63 14.09 5.27 12.52
N GLN A 64 14.70 4.13 12.86
CA GLN A 64 13.98 2.88 13.11
C GLN A 64 13.04 2.97 14.31
N ILE A 65 13.48 3.61 15.39
CA ILE A 65 12.67 3.80 16.60
C ILE A 65 11.45 4.64 16.27
N TYR A 66 11.65 5.78 15.61
CA TYR A 66 10.58 6.67 15.20
C TYR A 66 9.58 5.95 14.30
N PHE A 67 10.06 5.27 13.26
CA PHE A 67 9.24 4.49 12.35
C PHE A 67 8.38 3.44 13.08
N ARG A 68 8.95 2.68 14.02
CA ARG A 68 8.20 1.67 14.79
C ARG A 68 7.12 2.29 15.66
N ILE A 69 7.40 3.46 16.26
CA ILE A 69 6.41 4.20 17.05
C ILE A 69 5.29 4.72 16.13
N ALA A 70 5.65 5.31 14.99
CA ALA A 70 4.71 5.83 14.00
C ALA A 70 3.76 4.76 13.45
N VAL A 71 4.27 3.57 13.12
CA VAL A 71 3.45 2.45 12.63
C VAL A 71 2.58 1.84 13.74
N ALA A 72 3.03 1.87 15.00
CA ALA A 72 2.26 1.33 16.13
C ALA A 72 1.16 2.27 16.63
N HIS A 73 1.27 3.58 16.38
CA HIS A 73 0.22 4.56 16.67
C HIS A 73 -0.62 4.78 15.40
N ASP A 74 -1.69 4.00 15.26
CA ASP A 74 -2.68 4.26 14.22
C ASP A 74 -3.56 5.46 14.60
N GLU A 75 -3.97 6.23 13.58
CA GLU A 75 -4.69 7.54 13.43
C GLU A 75 -5.17 8.40 14.64
N SER A 76 -5.25 7.90 15.86
CA SER A 76 -5.88 8.56 17.02
C SER A 76 -4.97 9.46 17.87
N ASP A 77 -3.65 9.48 17.64
CA ASP A 77 -2.69 10.11 18.57
C ASP A 77 -1.86 11.24 17.91
N VAL A 78 -2.57 12.19 17.30
CA VAL A 78 -2.03 13.31 16.49
C VAL A 78 -1.02 14.17 17.26
N GLU A 79 -1.09 14.21 18.59
CA GLU A 79 -0.16 14.99 19.43
C GLU A 79 1.14 14.26 19.79
N VAL A 80 1.21 12.94 19.65
CA VAL A 80 2.37 12.14 20.10
C VAL A 80 3.49 12.15 19.08
N LEU A 81 3.17 11.91 17.81
CA LEU A 81 4.18 11.76 16.75
C LEU A 81 5.04 13.02 16.52
N PRO A 82 4.52 14.27 16.58
CA PRO A 82 5.37 15.45 16.46
C PRO A 82 6.40 15.56 17.58
N GLN A 83 6.00 15.35 18.84
CA GLN A 83 6.89 15.45 20.00
C GLN A 83 7.96 14.36 19.98
N VAL A 84 7.57 13.13 19.64
CA VAL A 84 8.49 12.00 19.49
C VAL A 84 9.49 12.25 18.37
N TYR A 85 9.04 12.78 17.22
CA TYR A 85 9.91 13.17 16.12
C TYR A 85 10.95 14.20 16.58
N HIS A 86 10.52 15.29 17.21
CA HIS A 86 11.43 16.34 17.67
C HIS A 86 12.45 15.82 18.69
N TYR A 87 12.02 15.01 19.65
CA TYR A 87 12.91 14.41 20.65
C TYR A 87 13.97 13.51 20.00
N LEU A 88 13.55 12.57 19.15
CA LEU A 88 14.47 11.63 18.51
C LEU A 88 15.39 12.31 17.50
N ASN A 89 14.88 13.28 16.74
CA ASN A 89 15.68 14.05 15.77
C ASN A 89 16.73 14.94 16.46
N ALA A 90 16.46 15.42 17.68
CA ALA A 90 17.44 16.16 18.48
C ALA A 90 18.60 15.26 18.98
N LEU A 91 18.36 13.94 19.11
CA LEU A 91 19.41 12.97 19.42
C LEU A 91 20.21 12.60 18.17
N LYS A 92 19.53 12.29 17.07
CA LYS A 92 20.18 11.95 15.80
C LYS A 92 19.18 12.13 14.66
N THR A 93 19.63 12.74 13.56
CA THR A 93 18.78 13.05 12.41
C THR A 93 17.98 11.85 11.96
N ILE A 94 16.67 12.05 11.83
CA ILE A 94 15.75 11.03 11.31
C ILE A 94 15.77 11.10 9.79
N ASP A 95 16.06 9.98 9.15
CA ASP A 95 15.91 9.80 7.71
C ASP A 95 14.61 9.02 7.44
N LEU A 96 13.62 9.71 6.87
CA LEU A 96 12.32 9.14 6.50
C LEU A 96 12.34 8.36 5.18
N ASN A 97 13.42 8.47 4.39
CA ASN A 97 13.52 7.95 3.02
C ASN A 97 14.27 6.63 2.92
N ARG A 98 14.91 6.19 4.00
CA ARG A 98 15.63 4.92 4.03
C ARG A 98 14.69 3.70 4.08
N GLN A 99 15.28 2.53 3.88
CA GLN A 99 14.65 1.26 4.13
C GLN A 99 14.53 1.00 5.64
N PHE A 100 13.32 0.68 6.09
CA PHE A 100 13.01 0.30 7.47
C PHE A 100 12.73 -1.19 7.58
N LEU A 101 12.90 -1.72 8.78
CA LEU A 101 12.53 -3.07 9.11
C LEU A 101 11.14 -3.12 9.76
N CYS A 102 10.18 -3.77 9.09
CA CYS A 102 8.83 -4.02 9.58
C CYS A 102 8.70 -5.42 10.20
N LYS A 103 7.98 -5.53 11.32
CA LYS A 103 7.54 -6.84 11.80
C LYS A 103 6.58 -7.48 10.81
N SER A 104 6.86 -8.72 10.40
CA SER A 104 5.86 -9.55 9.74
C SER A 104 4.75 -9.86 10.74
N SER A 105 3.50 -9.50 10.42
CA SER A 105 2.34 -10.02 11.14
C SER A 105 2.38 -11.55 11.07
N GLY A 106 2.67 -12.23 12.18
CA GLY A 106 2.58 -13.69 12.30
C GLY A 106 3.87 -14.50 12.48
N SER A 107 5.09 -13.94 12.47
CA SER A 107 6.28 -14.73 12.86
C SER A 107 7.46 -13.90 13.39
N ASN A 108 8.12 -14.42 14.42
CA ASN A 108 9.29 -13.84 15.09
C ASN A 108 10.60 -13.95 14.29
N LYS A 109 10.59 -14.20 12.97
CA LYS A 109 11.81 -14.64 12.28
C LYS A 109 12.32 -13.81 11.11
N TYR A 110 11.53 -12.95 10.48
CA TYR A 110 12.08 -12.04 9.44
C TYR A 110 11.38 -10.69 9.45
N GLU A 111 12.15 -9.62 9.67
CA GLU A 111 11.67 -8.26 9.45
C GLU A 111 11.71 -7.97 7.94
N LYS A 112 10.57 -7.60 7.35
CA LYS A 112 10.49 -7.27 5.91
C LYS A 112 10.91 -5.83 5.66
N PRO A 113 11.54 -5.51 4.52
CA PRO A 113 11.79 -4.14 4.14
C PRO A 113 10.47 -3.36 4.01
N CYS A 114 10.49 -2.12 4.47
CA CYS A 114 9.39 -1.19 4.43
C CYS A 114 9.87 0.23 4.15
N TYR A 115 9.01 1.01 3.53
CA TYR A 115 9.25 2.40 3.20
C TYR A 115 8.10 3.25 3.73
N MET A 116 8.40 4.40 4.32
CA MET A 116 7.40 5.26 4.95
C MET A 116 6.35 5.70 3.92
N VAL A 117 6.78 6.21 2.75
CA VAL A 117 5.87 6.67 1.69
C VAL A 117 4.92 5.57 1.21
N ASN A 118 5.41 4.34 1.08
CA ASN A 118 4.61 3.17 0.70
C ASN A 118 3.58 2.77 1.77
N LEU A 119 3.91 2.93 3.05
CA LEU A 119 2.97 2.68 4.15
C LEU A 119 1.87 3.75 4.18
N LEU A 120 2.22 5.02 3.95
CA LEU A 120 1.24 6.09 3.83
C LEU A 120 0.26 5.82 2.67
N ALA A 121 0.79 5.42 1.51
CA ALA A 121 0.02 5.14 0.31
C ALA A 121 -0.93 3.93 0.42
N ARG A 122 -0.90 3.18 1.53
CA ARG A 122 -1.85 2.08 1.79
C ARG A 122 -3.21 2.56 2.32
N GLY A 123 -3.43 3.87 2.44
CA GLY A 123 -4.73 4.45 2.79
C GLY A 123 -4.69 5.49 3.91
N GLN A 124 -3.54 6.08 4.19
CA GLN A 124 -3.43 7.14 5.20
C GLN A 124 -3.94 8.47 4.65
N SER A 125 -4.39 9.35 5.55
CA SER A 125 -4.89 10.69 5.22
C SER A 125 -3.83 11.60 4.58
N VAL A 126 -4.27 12.57 3.79
CA VAL A 126 -3.40 13.57 3.15
C VAL A 126 -2.64 14.40 4.21
N ASP A 127 -3.24 14.69 5.36
CA ASP A 127 -2.57 15.39 6.46
C ASP A 127 -1.33 14.64 6.97
N LYS A 128 -1.36 13.30 6.98
CA LYS A 128 -0.18 12.49 7.32
C LYS A 128 0.89 12.62 6.25
N PHE A 129 0.53 12.60 4.96
CA PHE A 129 1.49 12.88 3.89
C PHE A 129 2.15 14.25 4.07
N GLN A 130 1.36 15.29 4.34
CA GLN A 130 1.86 16.63 4.61
C GLN A 130 2.85 16.65 5.79
N PHE A 131 2.45 16.06 6.92
CA PHE A 131 3.27 16.00 8.12
C PHE A 131 4.66 15.40 7.84
N TYR A 132 4.74 14.31 7.08
CA TYR A 132 6.01 13.66 6.75
C TYR A 132 6.77 14.39 5.63
N ALA A 133 6.07 14.94 4.63
CA ALA A 133 6.69 15.72 3.54
C ALA A 133 7.39 16.98 4.07
N GLU A 134 6.75 17.72 4.98
CA GLU A 134 7.35 18.86 5.68
C GLU A 134 8.62 18.50 6.49
N ARG A 135 8.81 17.20 6.79
CA ARG A 135 9.95 16.64 7.51
C ARG A 135 10.96 15.95 6.60
N GLY A 136 10.84 16.13 5.29
CA GLY A 136 11.80 15.65 4.29
C GLY A 136 11.50 14.26 3.72
N LEU A 137 10.30 13.72 3.91
CA LEU A 137 9.87 12.54 3.16
C LEU A 137 9.73 12.88 1.67
N ASN A 138 10.42 12.13 0.83
CA ASN A 138 10.28 12.17 -0.62
C ASN A 138 9.05 11.35 -1.05
N LEU A 139 8.00 12.06 -1.48
CA LEU A 139 6.75 11.44 -1.94
C LEU A 139 6.91 10.64 -3.25
N ASN A 140 8.00 10.87 -3.98
CA ASN A 140 8.32 10.24 -5.25
C ASN A 140 9.51 9.28 -5.15
N ALA A 141 9.86 8.83 -3.94
CA ALA A 141 10.94 7.88 -3.77
C ALA A 141 10.64 6.57 -4.50
N VAL A 142 11.62 6.09 -5.27
CA VAL A 142 11.55 4.84 -6.02
C VAL A 142 12.50 3.84 -5.37
N PHE A 143 12.00 2.63 -5.12
CA PHE A 143 12.76 1.54 -4.51
C PHE A 143 12.69 0.32 -5.42
N ALA A 144 13.81 -0.36 -5.60
CA ALA A 144 13.92 -1.47 -6.54
C ALA A 144 13.07 -2.70 -6.17
N ASP A 145 12.65 -2.82 -4.92
CA ASP A 145 11.90 -3.95 -4.36
C ASP A 145 10.50 -3.55 -3.86
N ALA A 146 10.03 -2.34 -4.18
CA ALA A 146 8.72 -1.86 -3.77
C ALA A 146 7.97 -1.15 -4.89
N ILE A 147 6.66 -1.38 -4.95
CA ILE A 147 5.75 -0.66 -5.86
C ILE A 147 5.81 0.84 -5.55
N PRO A 148 5.93 1.72 -6.56
CA PRO A 148 5.88 3.17 -6.32
C PRO A 148 4.64 3.62 -5.54
N ALA A 149 4.79 4.57 -4.62
CA ALA A 149 3.66 5.10 -3.85
C ALA A 149 2.51 5.66 -4.71
N PRO A 150 2.75 6.38 -5.83
CA PRO A 150 1.68 6.85 -6.72
C PRO A 150 0.76 5.74 -7.21
N PHE A 151 1.33 4.58 -7.58
CA PHE A 151 0.55 3.41 -7.98
C PHE A 151 -0.41 2.97 -6.87
N LEU A 152 0.07 2.88 -5.63
CA LEU A 152 -0.74 2.39 -4.50
C LEU A 152 -1.95 3.32 -4.24
N ILE A 153 -1.77 4.62 -4.48
CA ILE A 153 -2.82 5.63 -4.37
C ILE A 153 -3.81 5.52 -5.53
N ILE A 154 -3.33 5.41 -6.78
CA ILE A 154 -4.17 5.27 -7.99
C ILE A 154 -5.03 4.01 -7.93
N ASN A 155 -4.46 2.89 -7.47
CA ASN A 155 -5.19 1.64 -7.29
C ASN A 155 -6.38 1.77 -6.30
N ARG A 156 -6.29 2.76 -5.40
CA ARG A 156 -7.30 3.09 -4.40
C ARG A 156 -8.13 4.32 -4.74
N LEU A 157 -8.00 4.88 -5.95
CA LEU A 157 -8.80 6.02 -6.38
C LEU A 157 -10.29 5.68 -6.37
N GLY A 158 -11.11 6.61 -5.88
CA GLY A 158 -12.56 6.46 -5.75
C GLY A 158 -12.99 5.48 -4.65
N THR A 159 -12.05 4.96 -3.85
CA THR A 159 -12.36 4.22 -2.63
C THR A 159 -12.57 5.17 -1.44
N ASN A 160 -12.84 4.62 -0.26
CA ASN A 160 -12.95 5.40 0.98
C ASN A 160 -11.62 6.09 1.39
N TYR A 161 -10.50 5.74 0.75
CA TYR A 161 -9.17 6.25 1.10
C TYR A 161 -8.75 7.48 0.28
N TYR A 162 -9.01 7.47 -1.03
CA TYR A 162 -8.54 8.52 -1.93
C TYR A 162 -9.59 8.93 -2.95
N SER A 163 -9.85 10.23 -2.99
CA SER A 163 -10.65 10.92 -4.00
C SER A 163 -9.77 11.73 -4.95
N LEU A 164 -10.33 12.25 -6.05
CA LEU A 164 -9.62 13.20 -6.92
C LEU A 164 -9.12 14.44 -6.17
N ALA A 165 -9.86 14.91 -5.15
CA ALA A 165 -9.41 16.02 -4.32
C ALA A 165 -8.12 15.66 -3.55
N ASN A 166 -8.02 14.42 -3.06
CA ASN A 166 -6.80 13.95 -2.41
C ASN A 166 -5.63 13.86 -3.41
N ILE A 167 -5.88 13.38 -4.64
CA ILE A 167 -4.85 13.38 -5.70
C ILE A 167 -4.34 14.80 -5.95
N ASN A 168 -5.24 15.76 -6.15
CA ASN A 168 -4.86 17.15 -6.40
C ASN A 168 -4.04 17.75 -5.23
N GLN A 169 -4.41 17.42 -3.98
CA GLN A 169 -3.65 17.86 -2.80
C GLN A 169 -2.27 17.22 -2.74
N LEU A 170 -2.17 15.92 -3.00
CA LEU A 170 -0.88 15.21 -3.06
C LEU A 170 0.01 15.77 -4.18
N THR A 171 -0.58 16.09 -5.34
CA THR A 171 0.12 16.79 -6.42
C THR A 171 0.60 18.16 -6.00
N ALA A 172 -0.21 18.93 -5.27
CA ALA A 172 0.20 20.23 -4.73
C ALA A 172 1.35 20.12 -3.71
N MET A 173 1.49 18.97 -3.03
CA MET A 173 2.64 18.66 -2.17
C MET A 173 3.86 18.13 -2.95
N GLY A 174 3.78 18.06 -4.28
CA GLY A 174 4.88 17.64 -5.15
C GLY A 174 4.90 16.15 -5.48
N MET A 175 3.85 15.39 -5.13
CA MET A 175 3.71 14.00 -5.60
C MET A 175 3.34 13.99 -7.10
N VAL A 176 4.11 13.28 -7.90
CA VAL A 176 3.85 13.19 -9.35
C VAL A 176 2.79 12.12 -9.60
N PHE A 177 1.81 12.49 -10.43
CA PHE A 177 0.84 11.58 -11.04
C PHE A 177 0.72 11.96 -12.53
N GLY A 178 0.81 10.99 -13.45
CA GLY A 178 0.52 11.22 -14.86
C GLY A 178 1.70 11.01 -15.80
N ASP A 179 2.90 11.34 -15.34
CA ASP A 179 4.13 11.34 -16.15
C ASP A 179 5.06 10.16 -15.80
N GLU A 180 4.64 9.29 -14.88
CA GLU A 180 5.47 8.16 -14.44
C GLU A 180 5.41 6.99 -15.43
N LEU A 181 6.53 6.28 -15.49
CA LEU A 181 6.62 4.94 -16.04
C LEU A 181 6.67 3.95 -14.89
N TYR A 182 5.76 2.98 -14.91
CA TYR A 182 5.68 1.93 -13.91
C TYR A 182 6.20 0.61 -14.49
N ASP A 183 7.12 -0.03 -13.78
CA ASP A 183 7.69 -1.32 -14.18
C ASP A 183 6.69 -2.46 -13.91
N PRO A 184 6.26 -3.22 -14.94
CA PRO A 184 5.38 -4.37 -14.78
C PRO A 184 5.91 -5.42 -13.79
N SER A 185 7.22 -5.64 -13.73
CA SER A 185 7.84 -6.67 -12.87
C SER A 185 7.61 -6.38 -11.38
N LEU A 186 7.68 -5.10 -10.99
CA LEU A 186 7.40 -4.65 -9.63
C LEU A 186 5.93 -4.86 -9.23
N MET A 187 5.02 -4.96 -10.19
CA MET A 187 3.60 -5.19 -9.90
C MET A 187 3.27 -6.67 -9.68
N GLN A 188 4.06 -7.58 -10.27
CA GLN A 188 3.86 -9.03 -10.16
C GLN A 188 4.40 -9.58 -8.82
N ASP A 189 5.57 -9.11 -8.38
CA ASP A 189 6.31 -9.70 -7.24
C ASP A 189 6.01 -9.09 -5.87
N SER A 190 5.31 -7.96 -5.82
CA SER A 190 5.26 -7.08 -4.64
C SER A 190 4.21 -7.42 -3.57
N GLY A 191 3.68 -8.64 -3.57
CA GLY A 191 2.72 -9.08 -2.55
C GLY A 191 1.39 -8.33 -2.56
N LEU A 192 1.11 -7.52 -3.59
CA LEU A 192 -0.27 -7.29 -4.03
C LEU A 192 -0.74 -8.60 -4.68
N ASN A 193 -1.10 -9.60 -3.87
CA ASN A 193 -1.59 -10.93 -4.31
C ASN A 193 -2.83 -10.91 -5.26
N ARG A 194 -3.20 -9.77 -5.84
CA ARG A 194 -4.47 -9.55 -6.55
C ARG A 194 -4.43 -8.45 -7.63
N VAL A 195 -3.26 -7.99 -8.08
CA VAL A 195 -3.20 -7.17 -9.32
C VAL A 195 -2.96 -8.12 -10.47
N VAL A 196 -4.02 -8.43 -11.20
CA VAL A 196 -3.93 -9.17 -12.45
C VAL A 196 -3.56 -8.17 -13.54
N LEU A 197 -2.37 -8.37 -14.10
CA LEU A 197 -1.89 -7.61 -15.24
C LEU A 197 -2.46 -8.19 -16.54
N PRO A 198 -2.47 -7.42 -17.64
CA PRO A 198 -2.92 -7.90 -18.93
C PRO A 198 -2.15 -9.16 -19.38
N LEU A 199 -2.85 -10.07 -20.07
CA LEU A 199 -2.20 -11.16 -20.78
C LEU A 199 -1.24 -10.55 -21.83
N ASP A 200 -0.03 -11.09 -21.96
CA ASP A 200 1.07 -10.58 -22.82
C ASP A 200 1.85 -9.34 -22.34
N THR A 201 2.02 -9.16 -21.02
CA THR A 201 3.00 -8.18 -20.50
C THR A 201 4.44 -8.38 -20.97
N GLY A 202 4.79 -9.54 -21.56
CA GLY A 202 6.15 -9.83 -22.04
C GLY A 202 6.70 -8.87 -23.10
N ALA A 203 5.82 -8.11 -23.77
CA ALA A 203 6.22 -7.05 -24.70
C ALA A 203 6.15 -5.63 -24.10
N VAL A 204 5.49 -5.46 -22.95
CA VAL A 204 5.30 -4.15 -22.32
C VAL A 204 6.47 -3.87 -21.39
N THR A 205 7.27 -2.87 -21.71
CA THR A 205 8.44 -2.48 -20.91
C THR A 205 8.10 -1.51 -19.78
N SER A 206 6.96 -0.82 -19.88
CA SER A 206 6.50 0.15 -18.89
C SER A 206 5.01 0.41 -19.06
N PHE A 207 4.32 0.66 -17.95
CA PHE A 207 2.96 1.19 -17.95
C PHE A 207 2.97 2.69 -17.67
N HIS A 208 2.07 3.42 -18.32
CA HIS A 208 1.78 4.83 -18.06
C HIS A 208 0.68 4.97 -16.99
N PHE A 209 0.43 6.21 -16.56
CA PHE A 209 -0.65 6.52 -15.63
C PHE A 209 -2.04 6.04 -16.09
N MET A 210 -2.34 6.14 -17.39
CA MET A 210 -3.62 5.67 -17.94
C MET A 210 -3.75 4.15 -17.92
N ASP A 211 -2.66 3.43 -18.22
CA ASP A 211 -2.60 1.98 -18.07
C ASP A 211 -2.94 1.62 -16.62
N MET A 212 -2.41 2.39 -15.68
CA MET A 212 -2.63 2.14 -14.26
C MET A 212 -4.07 2.37 -13.79
N LEU A 213 -4.73 3.39 -14.31
CA LEU A 213 -6.15 3.62 -14.05
C LEU A 213 -7.02 2.48 -14.61
N THR A 214 -6.71 2.00 -15.81
CA THR A 214 -7.40 0.87 -16.43
C THR A 214 -7.18 -0.43 -15.65
N ILE A 215 -5.93 -0.70 -15.23
CA ILE A 215 -5.58 -1.84 -14.36
C ILE A 215 -6.32 -1.77 -13.02
N SER A 216 -6.39 -0.58 -12.41
CA SER A 216 -7.15 -0.33 -11.18
C SER A 216 -8.66 -0.60 -11.37
N LEU A 217 -9.21 -0.28 -12.54
CA LEU A 217 -10.62 -0.49 -12.87
C LEU A 217 -10.95 -1.98 -13.02
N GLY A 218 -10.04 -2.75 -13.62
CA GLY A 218 -10.19 -4.20 -13.81
C GLY A 218 -9.96 -5.03 -12.54
N ASN A 219 -9.13 -4.57 -11.60
CA ASN A 219 -8.70 -5.35 -10.42
C ASN A 219 -9.61 -5.27 -9.19
N VAL A 220 -10.90 -4.99 -9.39
CA VAL A 220 -11.90 -4.91 -8.33
C VAL A 220 -12.54 -6.29 -8.18
N ASP A 221 -11.88 -7.13 -7.38
CA ASP A 221 -12.24 -8.52 -7.07
C ASP A 221 -13.75 -8.73 -6.79
N GLU A 222 -14.49 -9.22 -7.80
CA GLU A 222 -15.88 -9.72 -7.69
C GLU A 222 -15.93 -11.21 -7.29
N GLN A 223 -14.79 -11.92 -7.20
CA GLN A 223 -14.79 -13.39 -7.10
C GLN A 223 -14.86 -13.96 -5.68
N HIS A 224 -15.13 -13.14 -4.65
CA HIS A 224 -15.48 -13.66 -3.32
C HIS A 224 -16.96 -13.39 -3.04
N GLN A 225 -17.77 -14.39 -3.42
CA GLN A 225 -19.18 -14.50 -3.10
C GLN A 225 -19.42 -14.18 -1.62
N GLY A 226 -20.07 -13.04 -1.38
CA GLY A 226 -20.55 -12.63 -0.07
C GLY A 226 -19.51 -11.88 0.75
N VAL A 227 -19.84 -10.63 1.05
CA VAL A 227 -19.30 -9.84 2.18
C VAL A 227 -17.96 -9.13 1.86
N TYR A 228 -18.09 -7.96 1.23
CA TYR A 228 -17.09 -6.91 0.97
C TYR A 228 -16.02 -7.19 -0.09
N ASN A 229 -15.92 -6.30 -1.09
CA ASN A 229 -14.73 -6.20 -1.94
C ASN A 229 -13.47 -5.95 -1.09
N ARG A 230 -12.29 -6.11 -1.70
CA ARG A 230 -10.96 -5.89 -1.09
C ARG A 230 -10.80 -4.58 -0.31
N PHE A 231 -11.61 -3.57 -0.62
CA PHE A 231 -11.56 -2.25 -0.02
C PHE A 231 -12.63 -2.02 1.06
N GLY A 232 -13.39 -3.06 1.44
CA GLY A 232 -14.45 -2.94 2.45
C GLY A 232 -15.65 -2.13 1.98
N MET A 233 -15.79 -1.88 0.66
CA MET A 233 -16.83 -0.99 0.14
C MET A 233 -18.15 -1.74 -0.05
N SER A 234 -19.26 -1.03 0.11
CA SER A 234 -20.56 -1.49 -0.37
C SER A 234 -20.62 -1.46 -1.91
N GLU A 235 -21.56 -2.18 -2.51
CA GLU A 235 -21.83 -2.15 -3.95
C GLU A 235 -22.11 -0.74 -4.47
N LEU A 236 -22.80 0.10 -3.68
CA LEU A 236 -23.07 1.49 -4.06
C LEU A 236 -21.77 2.31 -4.15
N GLN A 237 -20.84 2.09 -3.23
CA GLN A 237 -19.54 2.75 -3.24
C GLN A 237 -18.68 2.25 -4.40
N LEU A 238 -18.71 0.95 -4.70
CA LEU A 238 -18.08 0.38 -5.91
C LEU A 238 -18.60 1.03 -7.19
N SER A 239 -19.92 1.04 -7.37
CA SER A 239 -20.57 1.62 -8.55
C SER A 239 -20.17 3.09 -8.76
N ARG A 240 -20.12 3.89 -7.69
CA ARG A 240 -19.66 5.29 -7.74
C ARG A 240 -18.18 5.42 -8.10
N ARG A 241 -17.33 4.54 -7.56
CA ARG A 241 -15.90 4.49 -7.90
C ARG A 241 -15.72 4.22 -9.39
N ASP A 242 -16.43 3.23 -9.91
CA ASP A 242 -16.33 2.83 -11.31
C ASP A 242 -16.84 3.92 -12.23
N GLU A 243 -17.97 4.55 -11.90
CA GLU A 243 -18.48 5.72 -12.64
C GLU A 243 -17.43 6.84 -12.75
N LEU A 244 -16.78 7.16 -11.63
CA LEU A 244 -15.71 8.16 -11.58
C LEU A 244 -14.53 7.78 -12.46
N MET A 245 -14.04 6.54 -12.31
CA MET A 245 -12.87 6.05 -13.05
C MET A 245 -13.14 5.94 -14.54
N CYS A 246 -14.29 5.40 -14.93
CA CYS A 246 -14.68 5.31 -16.34
C CYS A 246 -14.85 6.68 -16.99
N SER A 247 -15.41 7.66 -16.27
CA SER A 247 -15.52 9.04 -16.75
C SER A 247 -14.14 9.67 -16.94
N PHE A 248 -13.25 9.49 -15.96
CA PHE A 248 -11.89 10.01 -16.01
C PHE A 248 -11.07 9.37 -17.14
N ILE A 249 -11.15 8.05 -17.29
CA ILE A 249 -10.46 7.32 -18.36
C ILE A 249 -10.99 7.75 -19.72
N SER A 250 -12.31 7.84 -19.91
CA SER A 250 -12.89 8.26 -21.19
C SER A 250 -12.42 9.66 -21.60
N HIS A 251 -12.31 10.60 -20.65
CA HIS A 251 -11.84 11.95 -20.94
C HIS A 251 -10.33 12.00 -21.21
N SER A 252 -9.55 11.17 -20.52
CA SER A 252 -8.08 11.24 -20.56
C SER A 252 -7.45 10.33 -21.61
N ALA A 253 -8.13 9.26 -22.02
CA ALA A 253 -7.58 8.24 -22.93
C ALA A 253 -7.13 8.80 -24.28
N GLN A 254 -7.72 9.90 -24.77
CA GLN A 254 -7.29 10.54 -26.01
C GLN A 254 -5.89 11.18 -25.94
N LYS A 255 -5.38 11.40 -24.72
CA LYS A 255 -4.11 12.09 -24.48
C LYS A 255 -2.93 11.12 -24.30
N PHE A 256 -3.19 9.82 -24.21
CA PHE A 256 -2.17 8.82 -23.91
C PHE A 256 -2.29 7.63 -24.87
N ALA A 257 -1.16 7.19 -25.42
CA ALA A 257 -1.11 5.94 -26.15
C ALA A 257 -1.29 4.77 -25.16
N PRO A 258 -2.19 3.81 -25.43
CA PRO A 258 -2.37 2.66 -24.56
C PRO A 258 -1.16 1.71 -24.67
N SER A 259 -0.65 1.22 -23.55
CA SER A 259 0.45 0.22 -23.56
C SER A 259 -0.05 -1.20 -23.76
N PHE A 260 -1.35 -1.44 -23.58
CA PHE A 260 -2.02 -2.71 -23.83
C PHE A 260 -3.46 -2.49 -24.30
N ASP A 261 -4.10 -3.57 -24.76
CA ASP A 261 -5.51 -3.54 -25.15
C ASP A 261 -6.43 -3.35 -23.93
N TYR A 262 -6.79 -2.09 -23.67
CA TYR A 262 -7.68 -1.70 -22.56
C TYR A 262 -9.05 -2.38 -22.64
N LEU A 263 -9.58 -2.56 -23.84
CA LEU A 263 -10.89 -3.13 -24.04
C LEU A 263 -10.88 -4.61 -23.66
N ARG A 264 -9.98 -5.39 -24.27
CA ARG A 264 -9.83 -6.81 -23.98
C ARG A 264 -9.58 -7.05 -22.50
N TYR A 265 -8.66 -6.28 -21.91
CA TYR A 265 -8.35 -6.39 -20.50
C TYR A 265 -9.58 -6.19 -19.61
N LEU A 266 -10.33 -5.10 -19.78
CA LEU A 266 -11.51 -4.83 -18.94
C LEU A 266 -12.58 -5.92 -19.09
N MET A 267 -12.82 -6.41 -20.31
CA MET A 267 -13.83 -7.43 -20.60
C MET A 267 -13.44 -8.83 -20.04
N ASP A 268 -12.15 -9.17 -20.08
CA ASP A 268 -11.65 -10.42 -19.51
C ASP A 268 -11.62 -10.36 -17.97
N MET A 269 -11.21 -9.23 -17.40
CA MET A 269 -10.97 -9.09 -15.96
C MET A 269 -12.23 -8.94 -15.12
N ARG A 270 -13.30 -8.37 -15.66
CA ARG A 270 -14.46 -7.99 -14.85
C ARG A 270 -15.79 -8.34 -15.51
N GLN A 271 -16.57 -9.20 -14.86
CA GLN A 271 -17.84 -9.68 -15.40
C GLN A 271 -18.88 -8.58 -15.52
N SER A 272 -18.90 -7.58 -14.62
CA SER A 272 -19.83 -6.46 -14.75
C SER A 272 -19.62 -5.59 -16.00
N PHE A 273 -18.50 -5.71 -16.72
CA PHE A 273 -18.30 -5.07 -18.04
C PHE A 273 -18.91 -5.88 -19.22
N ARG A 274 -19.40 -7.10 -18.98
CA ARG A 274 -20.00 -7.99 -19.98
C ARG A 274 -21.48 -7.72 -20.18
N ALA A 275 -22.00 -7.99 -21.39
CA ALA A 275 -23.29 -7.47 -21.84
C ALA A 275 -24.49 -7.87 -20.97
N GLU A 276 -24.50 -9.09 -20.44
CA GLU A 276 -25.55 -9.59 -19.52
C GLU A 276 -25.75 -8.64 -18.33
N ASN A 277 -24.64 -8.18 -17.73
CA ASN A 277 -24.64 -7.35 -16.53
C ASN A 277 -24.87 -5.86 -16.83
N LEU A 278 -24.64 -5.43 -18.06
CA LEU A 278 -24.91 -4.05 -18.50
C LEU A 278 -26.41 -3.78 -18.67
N ARG A 279 -27.19 -4.82 -18.96
CA ARG A 279 -28.63 -4.74 -19.24
C ARG A 279 -29.51 -5.11 -18.06
N ALA A 280 -28.91 -5.64 -16.98
CA ALA A 280 -29.63 -5.98 -15.76
C ALA A 280 -30.39 -4.76 -15.23
N GLN A 281 -31.72 -4.84 -15.20
CA GLN A 281 -32.57 -3.82 -14.59
C GLN A 281 -32.54 -3.96 -13.06
N PRO A 282 -32.68 -2.85 -12.32
CA PRO A 282 -32.74 -2.90 -10.86
C PRO A 282 -33.96 -3.72 -10.42
N ASP A 283 -33.75 -4.79 -9.64
CA ASP A 283 -34.83 -5.48 -8.93
C ASP A 283 -35.26 -4.62 -7.73
N PRO A 284 -36.50 -4.10 -7.67
CA PRO A 284 -36.96 -3.27 -6.56
C PRO A 284 -37.10 -4.01 -5.23
N HIS A 285 -37.08 -5.34 -5.22
CA HIS A 285 -37.41 -6.17 -4.06
C HIS A 285 -36.22 -6.85 -3.39
N SER A 286 -35.03 -6.79 -3.99
CA SER A 286 -33.82 -7.33 -3.37
C SER A 286 -33.18 -6.32 -2.42
N ARG A 287 -32.83 -6.76 -1.20
CA ARG A 287 -31.98 -5.98 -0.27
C ARG A 287 -30.49 -6.06 -0.64
N ILE A 288 -30.15 -6.87 -1.64
CA ILE A 288 -28.80 -7.21 -2.05
C ILE A 288 -28.78 -7.11 -3.59
N TYR A 289 -28.14 -6.08 -4.15
CA TYR A 289 -27.98 -5.84 -5.59
C TYR A 289 -29.24 -5.42 -6.42
N PHE A 290 -29.21 -4.56 -7.44
CA PHE A 290 -28.14 -3.98 -8.28
C PHE A 290 -28.50 -2.52 -8.68
N ARG A 291 -27.54 -1.58 -8.64
CA ARG A 291 -27.62 -0.41 -9.54
C ARG A 291 -27.17 -0.87 -10.93
N ALA A 292 -27.84 -0.39 -11.98
CA ALA A 292 -27.36 -0.54 -13.35
C ALA A 292 -25.87 -0.19 -13.40
N PHE A 293 -25.09 -0.97 -14.16
CA PHE A 293 -23.69 -0.68 -14.38
C PHE A 293 -23.52 0.77 -14.87
N PRO A 294 -22.53 1.54 -14.37
CA PRO A 294 -22.50 2.97 -14.62
C PRO A 294 -22.49 3.30 -16.12
N ASN A 295 -23.38 4.20 -16.54
CA ASN A 295 -23.48 4.63 -17.94
C ASN A 295 -22.14 5.15 -18.49
N ALA A 296 -21.33 5.82 -17.66
CA ALA A 296 -19.99 6.25 -18.02
C ALA A 296 -19.06 5.07 -18.41
N CYS A 297 -19.20 3.92 -17.76
CA CYS A 297 -18.45 2.72 -18.09
C CYS A 297 -18.97 2.04 -19.36
N VAL A 298 -20.29 2.04 -19.59
CA VAL A 298 -20.88 1.61 -20.88
C VAL A 298 -20.35 2.47 -22.03
N GLN A 299 -20.28 3.79 -21.83
CA GLN A 299 -19.74 4.74 -22.80
C GLN A 299 -18.24 4.51 -23.04
N LEU A 300 -17.46 4.26 -21.98
CA LEU A 300 -16.05 3.90 -22.10
C LEU A 300 -15.87 2.67 -23.00
N VAL A 301 -16.60 1.58 -22.71
CA VAL A 301 -16.50 0.34 -23.51
C VAL A 301 -16.94 0.58 -24.94
N SER A 302 -18.03 1.31 -25.17
CA SER A 302 -18.47 1.69 -26.52
C SER A 302 -17.40 2.47 -27.28
N ALA A 303 -16.78 3.46 -26.64
CA ALA A 303 -15.72 4.27 -27.24
C ALA A 303 -14.49 3.43 -27.59
N LEU A 304 -14.01 2.62 -26.64
CA LEU A 304 -12.89 1.70 -26.87
C LEU A 304 -13.23 0.67 -27.95
N ALA A 305 -14.42 0.09 -27.91
CA ALA A 305 -14.90 -0.87 -28.89
C ALA A 305 -15.00 -0.25 -30.28
N ARG A 306 -15.35 1.02 -30.45
CA ARG A 306 -15.38 1.68 -31.77
C ARG A 306 -14.00 2.00 -32.32
N SER A 307 -13.01 2.25 -31.48
CA SER A 307 -11.63 2.51 -31.92
C SER A 307 -10.76 1.26 -32.00
N HIS A 308 -11.26 0.10 -31.55
CA HIS A 308 -10.46 -1.12 -31.42
C HIS A 308 -10.02 -1.76 -32.75
N PRO A 309 -8.72 -1.92 -33.04
CA PRO A 309 -8.25 -2.48 -34.31
C PRO A 309 -8.62 -3.96 -34.48
N HIS A 310 -8.79 -4.72 -33.38
CA HIS A 310 -9.08 -6.16 -33.40
C HIS A 310 -10.44 -6.51 -32.79
N LEU A 311 -11.45 -5.63 -32.98
CA LEU A 311 -12.79 -5.87 -32.45
C LEU A 311 -13.37 -7.22 -32.92
N GLU A 312 -13.17 -7.57 -34.20
CA GLU A 312 -13.67 -8.83 -34.78
C GLU A 312 -13.07 -10.08 -34.11
N THR A 313 -11.76 -10.02 -33.82
CA THR A 313 -11.07 -11.09 -33.07
C THR A 313 -11.68 -11.22 -31.69
N MET A 314 -11.91 -10.11 -30.98
CA MET A 314 -12.48 -10.14 -29.64
C MET A 314 -13.94 -10.63 -29.63
N VAL A 315 -14.76 -10.24 -30.61
CA VAL A 315 -16.11 -10.79 -30.80
C VAL A 315 -16.05 -12.31 -30.97
N SER A 316 -15.14 -12.79 -31.82
CA SER A 316 -14.96 -14.22 -32.10
C SER A 316 -14.50 -14.97 -30.85
N GLU A 317 -13.61 -14.38 -30.04
CA GLU A 317 -13.15 -14.97 -28.78
C GLU A 317 -14.29 -15.12 -27.76
N PHE A 318 -15.12 -14.10 -27.56
CA PHE A 318 -16.27 -14.21 -26.65
C PHE A 318 -17.31 -15.22 -27.15
N ALA A 319 -17.59 -15.23 -28.46
CA ALA A 319 -18.49 -16.22 -29.05
C ALA A 319 -17.96 -17.65 -28.87
N ALA A 320 -16.66 -17.89 -29.08
CA ALA A 320 -16.02 -19.19 -28.88
C ALA A 320 -16.01 -19.63 -27.40
N LYS A 321 -15.93 -18.68 -26.46
CA LYS A 321 -16.07 -18.92 -25.01
C LYS A 321 -17.53 -19.13 -24.57
N GLY A 322 -18.51 -19.02 -25.47
CA GLY A 322 -19.94 -19.18 -25.17
C GLY A 322 -20.63 -17.93 -24.62
N ASP A 323 -19.93 -16.78 -24.54
CA ASP A 323 -20.48 -15.49 -24.11
C ASP A 323 -21.10 -14.75 -25.31
N VAL A 324 -22.20 -15.34 -25.82
CA VAL A 324 -22.86 -14.90 -27.05
C VAL A 324 -23.46 -13.50 -26.89
N GLU A 325 -23.97 -13.14 -25.70
CA GLU A 325 -24.54 -11.82 -25.45
C GLU A 325 -23.50 -10.71 -25.56
N THR A 326 -22.31 -10.92 -24.98
CA THR A 326 -21.21 -9.96 -25.07
C THR A 326 -20.72 -9.84 -26.50
N ALA A 327 -20.56 -10.95 -27.21
CA ALA A 327 -20.20 -10.94 -28.63
C ALA A 327 -21.22 -10.16 -29.48
N GLN A 328 -22.52 -10.39 -29.29
CA GLN A 328 -23.59 -9.68 -29.99
C GLN A 328 -23.61 -8.19 -29.67
N TRP A 329 -23.39 -7.82 -28.42
CA TRP A 329 -23.34 -6.41 -28.03
C TRP A 329 -22.14 -5.69 -28.67
N LEU A 330 -20.96 -6.30 -28.66
CA LEU A 330 -19.78 -5.77 -29.32
C LEU A 330 -19.98 -5.61 -30.85
N LEU A 331 -20.68 -6.55 -31.49
CA LEU A 331 -21.07 -6.45 -32.91
C LEU A 331 -21.91 -5.20 -33.19
N THR A 332 -22.74 -4.73 -32.25
CA THR A 332 -23.53 -3.49 -32.44
C THR A 332 -22.64 -2.26 -32.61
N PHE A 333 -21.43 -2.27 -32.05
CA PHE A 333 -20.47 -1.17 -32.23
C PHE A 333 -19.72 -1.27 -33.54
N GLN A 334 -19.52 -2.48 -34.06
CA GLN A 334 -18.94 -2.69 -35.40
C GLN A 334 -19.86 -2.12 -36.49
N GLN A 335 -21.17 -2.35 -36.37
CA GLN A 335 -22.17 -1.85 -37.33
C GLN A 335 -22.35 -0.32 -37.30
N GLN A 336 -21.79 0.35 -36.29
CA GLN A 336 -21.87 1.80 -36.08
C GLN A 336 -20.55 2.53 -36.41
N ARG A 337 -19.52 1.80 -36.83
CA ARG A 337 -18.30 2.36 -37.43
C ARG A 337 -18.58 2.71 -38.90
#